data_AF-A0A7H8HZF8-F1
#
_entry.id   AF-A0A7H8HZF8-F1
#
_cell.length_a   1.000
_cell.length_b   1.000
_cell.length_c   1.000
_cell.angle_alpha   90.00
_cell.angle_beta   90.00
_cell.angle_gamma   90.00
#
_symmetry.space_group_name_H-M   'P 1'
#
loop_
_entity.id
_entity.type
_entity.pdbx_description
1 polymer ?
#
loop_
_entity_poly.entity_id
_entity_poly.type
_entity_poly.pdbx_seq_one_letter_code
_entity_poly.pdbx_strand_id
1 'polypeptide(L)'
;MRLPKTWFLPHNPDVLGLLRDQADTVGDLLTALAGWARGLPTGGELHTPLLVQSAERRHVLLAVREAFSTPIEAEDVFELAERLGEIADAAYMLVRESDLSRTPPDDHLTAMVLTVVTAFDMLHKALDTLPHNEAAGEADAALSTLEAAEHAYRRAIAGLETEPDPRREMRLRELYRRAEHLALAVQRLGRRTWYAVCKIS
;
A
#
# COMPACT_ATOMS: atom_id res chain seq x y z
N MET A 1 -38.12 38.02 20.33
CA MET A 1 -37.65 37.14 19.24
C MET A 1 -36.22 36.73 19.56
N ARG A 2 -36.01 35.52 20.11
CA ARG A 2 -34.68 34.98 20.41
C ARG A 2 -34.18 34.27 19.16
N LEU A 3 -33.10 34.73 18.55
CA LEU A 3 -32.39 33.96 17.53
C LEU A 3 -31.84 32.69 18.22
N PRO A 4 -31.99 31.50 17.63
CA PRO A 4 -31.32 30.31 18.14
C PRO A 4 -29.82 30.52 17.95
N LYS A 5 -29.08 30.61 19.06
CA LYS A 5 -27.61 30.48 19.06
C LYS A 5 -27.26 29.00 18.94
N THR A 6 -27.53 28.38 17.79
CA THR A 6 -26.80 27.17 17.42
C THR A 6 -25.43 27.67 16.96
N TRP A 7 -24.47 27.62 17.88
CA TRP A 7 -23.08 27.86 17.57
C TRP A 7 -22.67 26.79 16.55
N PHE A 8 -22.34 27.20 15.33
CA PHE A 8 -21.84 26.31 14.29
C PHE A 8 -20.43 25.86 14.73
N LEU A 9 -20.32 24.73 15.43
CA LEU A 9 -19.02 24.10 15.65
C LEU A 9 -18.69 23.32 14.39
N PRO A 10 -17.64 23.69 13.63
CA PRO A 10 -17.25 22.92 12.46
C PRO A 10 -16.92 21.49 12.88
N HIS A 11 -17.47 20.51 12.16
CA HIS A 11 -17.09 19.12 12.34
C HIS A 11 -15.72 18.93 11.68
N ASN A 12 -14.73 18.57 12.49
CA ASN A 12 -13.38 18.25 12.04
C ASN A 12 -13.13 16.78 12.41
N PRO A 13 -13.54 15.83 11.56
CA PRO A 13 -13.25 14.42 11.80
C PRO A 13 -11.73 14.20 11.80
N ASP A 14 -11.25 13.23 12.58
CA ASP A 14 -9.84 12.87 12.63
C ASP A 14 -9.43 12.09 11.37
N VAL A 15 -9.30 12.81 10.26
CA VAL A 15 -8.99 12.21 8.94
C VAL A 15 -7.62 11.53 8.91
N LEU A 16 -6.65 12.00 9.71
CA LEU A 16 -5.34 11.36 9.81
C LEU A 16 -5.39 10.10 10.68
N GLY A 17 -6.20 10.09 11.75
CA GLY A 17 -6.52 8.88 12.50
C GLY A 17 -7.14 7.80 11.61
N LEU A 18 -8.18 8.15 10.86
CA LEU A 18 -8.83 7.22 9.93
C LEU A 18 -7.89 6.71 8.83
N LEU A 19 -6.98 7.56 8.34
CA LEU A 19 -5.97 7.16 7.36
C LEU A 19 -4.96 6.18 7.97
N ARG A 20 -4.54 6.39 9.22
CA ARG A 20 -3.68 5.45 9.97
C ARG A 20 -4.36 4.12 10.19
N ASP A 21 -5.63 4.11 10.60
CA ASP A 21 -6.41 2.87 10.76
C ASP A 21 -6.44 2.07 9.44
N GLN A 22 -6.67 2.75 8.31
CA GLN A 22 -6.59 2.11 6.99
C GLN A 22 -5.18 1.56 6.70
N ALA A 23 -4.14 2.33 7.03
CA ALA A 23 -2.75 1.93 6.81
C ALA A 23 -2.36 0.71 7.66
N ASP A 24 -2.84 0.61 8.90
CA ASP A 24 -2.68 -0.56 9.78
C ASP A 24 -3.27 -1.81 9.13
N THR A 25 -4.52 -1.74 8.65
CA THR A 25 -5.17 -2.85 7.96
C THR A 25 -4.40 -3.27 6.70
N VAL A 26 -3.85 -2.33 5.94
CA VAL A 26 -2.98 -2.63 4.79
C VAL A 26 -1.65 -3.26 5.22
N GLY A 27 -1.09 -2.83 6.35
CA GLY A 27 0.10 -3.44 6.95
C GLY A 27 -0.10 -4.89 7.39
N ASP A 28 -1.25 -5.18 8.01
CA ASP A 28 -1.65 -6.55 8.37
C ASP A 28 -1.80 -7.43 7.13
N LEU A 29 -2.42 -6.89 6.07
CA LEU A 29 -2.56 -7.55 4.78
C LEU A 29 -1.18 -7.86 4.16
N LEU A 30 -0.25 -6.91 4.19
CA LEU A 30 1.10 -7.11 3.67
C LEU A 30 1.95 -8.05 4.53
N THR A 31 1.70 -8.11 5.84
CA THR A 31 2.29 -9.11 6.73
C THR A 31 1.84 -10.51 6.34
N ALA A 32 0.55 -10.71 6.08
CA ALA A 32 0.01 -11.98 5.58
C ALA A 32 0.60 -12.33 4.20
N LEU A 33 0.75 -11.34 3.29
CA LEU A 33 1.42 -11.52 2.00
C LEU A 33 2.87 -11.97 2.16
N ALA A 34 3.62 -11.39 3.10
CA ALA A 34 5.00 -11.79 3.40
C ALA A 34 5.09 -13.20 4.00
N GLY A 35 4.08 -13.60 4.77
CA GLY A 35 3.93 -14.97 5.26
C GLY A 35 3.71 -15.95 4.10
N TRP A 36 2.79 -15.63 3.21
CA TRP A 36 2.52 -16.41 2.00
C TRP A 36 3.72 -16.56 1.09
N ALA A 37 4.45 -15.47 0.85
CA ALA A 37 5.68 -15.51 0.06
C ALA A 37 6.70 -16.50 0.62
N ARG A 38 6.74 -16.69 1.94
CA ARG A 38 7.60 -17.67 2.63
C ARG A 38 7.01 -19.09 2.68
N GLY A 39 5.90 -19.35 1.99
CA GLY A 39 5.26 -20.66 1.91
C GLY A 39 4.19 -20.93 2.96
N LEU A 40 3.77 -19.94 3.75
CA LEU A 40 2.59 -20.11 4.60
C LEU A 40 1.32 -20.16 3.72
N PRO A 41 0.33 -21.02 4.06
CA PRO A 41 -0.89 -21.12 3.29
C PRO A 41 -1.73 -19.84 3.45
N THR A 42 -2.11 -19.20 2.35
CA THR A 42 -2.86 -17.93 2.36
C THR A 42 -4.37 -18.08 2.43
N GLY A 43 -4.90 -19.29 2.63
CA GLY A 43 -6.26 -19.74 2.29
C GLY A 43 -7.43 -18.80 2.66
N GLY A 44 -7.59 -17.70 1.91
CA GLY A 44 -8.57 -16.62 2.15
C GLY A 44 -8.11 -15.49 3.08
N GLU A 45 -6.90 -15.53 3.66
CA GLU A 45 -6.44 -14.61 4.70
C GLU A 45 -6.39 -13.15 4.27
N LEU A 46 -6.15 -12.87 2.98
CA LEU A 46 -6.11 -11.51 2.45
C LEU A 46 -7.49 -10.92 2.14
N HIS A 47 -8.53 -11.74 1.98
CA HIS A 47 -9.85 -11.26 1.54
C HIS A 47 -10.56 -10.44 2.62
N THR A 48 -10.50 -10.89 3.87
CA THR A 48 -11.08 -10.18 5.01
C THR A 48 -10.47 -8.79 5.21
N PRO A 49 -9.15 -8.63 5.36
CA PRO A 49 -8.53 -7.30 5.50
C PRO A 49 -8.74 -6.44 4.24
N LEU A 50 -8.83 -7.03 3.05
CA LEU A 50 -9.17 -6.29 1.82
C LEU A 50 -10.55 -5.61 1.90
N LEU A 51 -11.56 -6.31 2.44
CA LEU A 51 -12.90 -5.74 2.62
C LEU A 51 -12.91 -4.67 3.72
N VAL A 52 -12.16 -4.89 4.81
CA VAL A 52 -12.02 -3.93 5.92
C VAL A 52 -11.39 -2.63 5.41
N GLN A 53 -10.22 -2.69 4.77
CA GLN A 53 -9.57 -1.48 4.23
C GLN A 53 -10.43 -0.78 3.19
N SER A 54 -11.22 -1.53 2.40
CA SER A 54 -12.15 -0.92 1.44
C SER A 54 -13.26 -0.13 2.13
N ALA A 55 -13.69 -0.54 3.32
CA ALA A 55 -14.66 0.19 4.13
C ALA A 55 -14.02 1.41 4.82
N GLU A 56 -12.80 1.24 5.35
CA GLU A 56 -12.02 2.32 5.96
C GLU A 56 -11.69 3.41 4.96
N ARG A 57 -11.26 3.04 3.75
CA ARG A 57 -11.08 3.97 2.63
C ARG A 57 -12.31 4.83 2.41
N ARG A 58 -13.49 4.22 2.26
CA ARG A 58 -14.75 4.96 2.10
C ARG A 58 -15.03 5.88 3.29
N HIS A 59 -14.70 5.45 4.50
CA HIS A 59 -14.85 6.26 5.70
C HIS A 59 -13.92 7.49 5.67
N VAL A 60 -12.65 7.32 5.31
CA VAL A 60 -11.70 8.43 5.10
C VAL A 60 -12.25 9.41 4.06
N LEU A 61 -12.70 8.93 2.90
CA LEU A 61 -13.22 9.80 1.84
C LEU A 61 -14.46 10.60 2.28
N LEU A 62 -15.36 9.98 3.03
CA LEU A 62 -16.54 10.66 3.60
C LEU A 62 -16.14 11.71 4.64
N ALA A 63 -15.20 11.36 5.53
CA ALA A 63 -14.69 12.26 6.55
C ALA A 63 -14.00 13.49 5.94
N VAL A 64 -13.19 13.31 4.89
CA VAL A 64 -12.57 14.42 4.14
C VAL A 64 -13.63 15.35 3.53
N ARG A 65 -14.73 14.80 2.99
CA ARG A 65 -15.82 15.59 2.41
C ARG A 65 -16.60 16.40 3.45
N GLU A 66 -16.71 15.88 4.67
CA GLU A 66 -17.45 16.51 5.78
C GLU A 66 -16.59 17.48 6.60
N ALA A 67 -15.28 17.34 6.52
CA ALA A 67 -14.33 18.17 7.24
C ALA A 67 -14.42 19.63 6.77
N PHE A 68 -14.56 20.55 7.72
CA PHE A 68 -14.42 21.98 7.44
C PHE A 68 -12.97 22.35 7.12
N SER A 69 -12.02 21.67 7.75
CA SER A 69 -10.58 21.84 7.55
C SER A 69 -9.86 20.52 7.82
N THR A 70 -8.73 20.28 7.15
CA THR A 70 -7.90 19.07 7.33
C THR A 70 -6.46 19.45 7.73
N PRO A 71 -5.72 18.59 8.46
CA PRO A 71 -4.35 18.89 8.90
C PRO A 71 -3.31 18.94 7.76
N ILE A 72 -3.62 18.29 6.64
CA ILE A 72 -2.96 18.42 5.33
C ILE A 72 -4.03 18.69 4.28
N GLU A 73 -3.65 19.06 3.06
CA GLU A 73 -4.61 19.27 1.96
C GLU A 73 -5.58 18.09 1.83
N ALA A 74 -6.87 18.38 1.70
CA ALA A 74 -7.92 17.35 1.58
C ALA A 74 -7.64 16.38 0.42
N GLU A 75 -7.11 16.90 -0.68
CA GLU A 75 -6.67 16.14 -1.86
C GLU A 75 -5.48 15.22 -1.54
N ASP A 76 -4.60 15.60 -0.62
CA ASP A 76 -3.50 14.74 -0.18
C ASP A 76 -4.03 13.57 0.65
N VAL A 77 -4.98 13.78 1.56
CA VAL A 77 -5.65 12.69 2.29
C VAL A 77 -6.40 11.75 1.35
N PHE A 78 -7.17 12.30 0.40
CA PHE A 78 -7.92 11.51 -0.58
C PHE A 78 -7.00 10.59 -1.37
N GLU A 79 -5.94 11.15 -1.94
CA GLU A 79 -4.97 10.39 -2.73
C GLU A 79 -4.26 9.33 -1.88
N LEU A 80 -3.82 9.65 -0.65
CA LEU A 80 -3.18 8.67 0.22
C LEU A 80 -4.09 7.48 0.52
N ALA A 81 -5.38 7.73 0.81
CA ALA A 81 -6.37 6.67 1.05
C ALA A 81 -6.60 5.79 -0.19
N GLU A 82 -6.66 6.39 -1.38
CA GLU A 82 -6.73 5.65 -2.64
C GLU A 82 -5.48 4.81 -2.90
N ARG A 83 -4.27 5.34 -2.65
CA ARG A 83 -3.02 4.59 -2.84
C ARG A 83 -2.87 3.42 -1.87
N LEU A 84 -3.32 3.56 -0.62
CA LEU A 84 -3.43 2.43 0.31
C LEU A 84 -4.34 1.32 -0.23
N GLY A 85 -5.49 1.69 -0.80
CA GLY A 85 -6.40 0.75 -1.45
C GLY A 85 -5.77 0.03 -2.65
N GLU A 86 -5.05 0.75 -3.50
CA GLU A 86 -4.34 0.18 -4.65
C GLU A 86 -3.30 -0.87 -4.24
N ILE A 87 -2.61 -0.66 -3.12
CA ILE A 87 -1.63 -1.61 -2.58
C ILE A 87 -2.32 -2.90 -2.15
N ALA A 88 -3.42 -2.78 -1.39
CA ALA A 88 -4.21 -3.92 -0.93
C ALA A 88 -4.76 -4.74 -2.11
N ASP A 89 -5.31 -4.07 -3.12
CA ASP A 89 -5.82 -4.71 -4.33
C ASP A 89 -4.70 -5.42 -5.12
N ALA A 90 -3.53 -4.79 -5.27
CA ALA A 90 -2.39 -5.38 -5.97
C ALA A 90 -1.85 -6.63 -5.25
N ALA A 91 -1.75 -6.59 -3.92
CA ALA A 91 -1.34 -7.71 -3.09
C ALA A 91 -2.32 -8.89 -3.20
N TYR A 92 -3.61 -8.63 -3.09
CA TYR A 92 -4.64 -9.66 -3.26
C TYR A 92 -4.60 -10.29 -4.66
N MET A 93 -4.45 -9.47 -5.71
CA MET A 93 -4.39 -9.95 -7.08
C MET A 93 -3.14 -10.80 -7.36
N LEU A 94 -2.01 -10.51 -6.71
CA LEU A 94 -0.80 -11.34 -6.81
C LEU A 94 -1.03 -12.76 -6.28
N VAL A 95 -1.61 -12.90 -5.09
CA VAL A 95 -1.91 -14.22 -4.50
C VAL A 95 -2.95 -14.96 -5.35
N ARG A 96 -4.00 -14.25 -5.79
CA ARG A 96 -5.02 -14.84 -6.64
C ARG A 96 -4.47 -15.36 -7.97
N GLU A 97 -3.52 -14.64 -8.57
CA GLU A 97 -2.84 -15.07 -9.80
C GLU A 97 -2.00 -16.35 -9.56
N SER A 98 -1.29 -16.43 -8.44
CA SER A 98 -0.58 -17.64 -8.02
C SER A 98 -1.53 -18.84 -7.88
N ASP A 99 -2.66 -18.65 -7.21
CA ASP A 99 -3.66 -19.72 -6.98
C ASP A 99 -4.29 -20.20 -8.30
N LEU A 100 -4.71 -19.28 -9.16
CA LEU A 100 -5.32 -19.59 -10.46
C LEU A 100 -4.34 -20.32 -11.38
N SER A 101 -3.08 -19.88 -11.38
CA SER A 101 -2.02 -20.47 -12.19
C SER A 101 -1.39 -21.70 -11.54
N ARG A 102 -1.75 -22.02 -10.28
CA ARG A 102 -1.16 -23.10 -9.46
C ARG A 102 0.36 -23.02 -9.40
N THR A 103 0.89 -21.81 -9.28
CA THR A 103 2.33 -21.54 -9.25
C THR A 103 2.67 -20.84 -7.93
N PRO A 104 3.28 -21.54 -6.96
CA PRO A 104 3.65 -20.94 -5.69
C PRO A 104 4.79 -19.93 -5.87
N PRO A 105 5.01 -19.03 -4.90
CA PRO A 105 6.19 -18.19 -4.86
C PRO A 105 7.48 -18.99 -4.97
N ASP A 106 8.40 -18.50 -5.78
CA ASP A 106 9.79 -18.94 -5.79
C ASP A 106 10.68 -17.92 -5.07
N ASP A 107 11.99 -18.19 -5.02
CA ASP A 107 12.94 -17.34 -4.30
C ASP A 107 12.98 -15.91 -4.86
N HIS A 108 12.81 -15.75 -6.18
CA HIS A 108 12.76 -14.46 -6.84
C HIS A 108 11.52 -13.66 -6.44
N LEU A 109 10.32 -14.27 -6.56
CA LEU A 109 9.08 -13.62 -6.16
C LEU A 109 9.09 -13.28 -4.67
N THR A 110 9.62 -14.17 -3.84
CA THR A 110 9.76 -13.97 -2.39
C THR A 110 10.63 -12.76 -2.10
N ALA A 111 11.80 -12.65 -2.71
CA ALA A 111 12.69 -11.50 -2.53
C ALA A 111 12.02 -10.18 -2.94
N MET A 112 11.27 -10.17 -4.05
CA MET A 112 10.52 -9.00 -4.49
C MET A 112 9.46 -8.59 -3.47
N VAL A 113 8.60 -9.52 -3.04
CA VAL A 113 7.53 -9.25 -2.07
C VAL A 113 8.10 -8.73 -0.75
N LEU A 114 9.12 -9.38 -0.20
CA LEU A 114 9.70 -8.96 1.08
C LEU A 114 10.34 -7.56 1.02
N THR A 115 10.95 -7.21 -0.11
CA THR A 115 11.50 -5.86 -0.32
C THR A 115 10.39 -4.82 -0.33
N VAL A 116 9.28 -5.10 -1.01
CA VAL A 116 8.13 -4.19 -1.09
C VAL A 116 7.44 -4.03 0.27
N VAL A 117 7.28 -5.11 1.02
CA VAL A 117 6.72 -5.07 2.39
C VAL A 117 7.60 -4.24 3.31
N THR A 118 8.93 -4.41 3.24
CA THR A 118 9.88 -3.60 4.02
C THR A 118 9.74 -2.11 3.70
N ALA A 119 9.61 -1.76 2.42
CA ALA A 119 9.40 -0.36 2.03
C ALA A 119 8.05 0.18 2.51
N PHE A 120 7.00 -0.64 2.51
CA PHE A 120 5.70 -0.24 3.07
C PHE A 120 5.79 0.01 4.58
N ASP A 121 6.49 -0.82 5.35
CA ASP A 121 6.65 -0.61 6.81
C ASP A 121 7.31 0.74 7.14
N MET A 122 8.18 1.23 6.24
CA MET A 122 8.78 2.56 6.35
C MET A 122 7.76 3.67 6.02
N LEU A 123 6.95 3.47 4.97
CA LEU A 123 5.86 4.40 4.64
C LEU A 123 4.76 4.42 5.69
N HIS A 124 4.49 3.32 6.35
CA HIS A 124 3.54 3.24 7.44
C HIS A 124 3.96 4.17 8.60
N LYS A 125 5.24 4.12 9.01
CA LYS A 125 5.83 5.09 9.95
C LYS A 125 5.79 6.53 9.45
N ALA A 126 5.95 6.73 8.15
CA ALA A 126 5.82 8.06 7.54
C ALA A 126 4.37 8.59 7.67
N LEU A 127 3.36 7.74 7.47
CA LEU A 127 1.96 8.11 7.65
C LEU A 127 1.65 8.45 9.12
N ASP A 128 2.26 7.74 10.07
CA ASP A 128 2.12 8.02 11.51
C ASP A 128 2.64 9.40 11.91
N THR A 129 3.66 9.90 11.21
CA THR A 129 4.34 11.16 11.53
C THR A 129 3.77 12.37 10.78
N LEU A 130 2.83 12.19 9.84
CA LEU A 130 2.14 13.31 9.18
C LEU A 130 1.49 14.27 10.20
N PRO A 131 1.55 15.60 9.99
CA PRO A 131 2.10 16.31 8.82
C PRO A 131 3.59 16.72 8.97
N HIS A 132 4.34 16.14 9.90
CA HIS A 132 5.68 16.61 10.26
C HIS A 132 6.74 16.24 9.20
N ASN A 133 7.83 17.02 9.15
CA ASN A 133 8.90 16.85 8.16
C ASN A 133 9.60 15.48 8.20
N GLU A 134 9.52 14.77 9.33
CA GLU A 134 10.07 13.40 9.48
C GLU A 134 9.45 12.42 8.48
N ALA A 135 8.17 12.61 8.12
CA ALA A 135 7.48 11.78 7.15
C ALA A 135 8.13 11.81 5.74
N ALA A 136 8.73 12.94 5.35
CA ALA A 136 9.44 13.03 4.07
C ALA A 136 10.73 12.19 4.08
N GLY A 137 11.46 12.17 5.19
CA GLY A 137 12.68 11.36 5.34
C GLY A 137 12.39 9.86 5.28
N GLU A 138 11.35 9.41 5.97
CA GLU A 138 10.90 8.00 5.92
C GLU A 138 10.40 7.62 4.52
N ALA A 139 9.70 8.54 3.83
CA ALA A 139 9.26 8.33 2.45
C ALA A 139 10.44 8.20 1.47
N ASP A 140 11.47 9.04 1.59
CA ASP A 140 12.68 8.94 0.76
C ASP A 140 13.43 7.62 0.99
N ALA A 141 13.55 7.20 2.25
CA ALA A 141 14.19 5.95 2.60
C ALA A 141 13.40 4.73 2.06
N ALA A 142 12.06 4.78 2.08
CA ALA A 142 11.21 3.76 1.48
C ALA A 142 11.37 3.71 -0.05
N LEU A 143 11.40 4.87 -0.72
CA LEU A 143 11.60 4.96 -2.16
C LEU A 143 12.96 4.38 -2.58
N SER A 144 14.02 4.65 -1.82
CA SER A 144 15.34 4.03 -2.04
C SER A 144 15.29 2.51 -1.88
N THR A 145 14.53 2.00 -0.90
CA THR A 145 14.34 0.56 -0.71
C THR A 145 13.61 -0.09 -1.90
N LEU A 146 12.64 0.61 -2.50
CA LEU A 146 11.90 0.11 -3.68
C LEU A 146 12.77 0.00 -4.94
N GLU A 147 13.86 0.75 -5.05
CA GLU A 147 14.83 0.56 -6.14
C GLU A 147 15.38 -0.87 -6.11
N ALA A 148 15.60 -1.47 -4.93
CA ALA A 148 16.06 -2.85 -4.83
C ALA A 148 15.03 -3.87 -5.34
N ALA A 149 13.73 -3.57 -5.25
CA ALA A 149 12.66 -4.41 -5.80
C ALA A 149 12.69 -4.42 -7.34
N GLU A 150 12.98 -3.28 -7.97
CA GLU A 150 13.17 -3.20 -9.42
C GLU A 150 14.39 -4.04 -9.86
N HIS A 151 15.50 -3.98 -9.11
CA HIS A 151 16.67 -4.80 -9.39
C HIS A 151 16.37 -6.30 -9.21
N ALA A 152 15.56 -6.66 -8.21
CA ALA A 152 15.12 -8.03 -7.99
C ALA A 152 14.26 -8.53 -9.16
N TYR A 153 13.33 -7.72 -9.66
CA TYR A 153 12.54 -8.03 -10.85
C TYR A 153 13.41 -8.28 -12.08
N ARG A 154 14.36 -7.39 -12.38
CA ARG A 154 15.25 -7.55 -13.54
C ARG A 154 16.07 -8.85 -13.45
N ARG A 155 16.55 -9.21 -12.25
CA ARG A 155 17.23 -10.49 -12.01
C ARG A 155 16.29 -11.68 -12.20
N ALA A 156 15.06 -11.59 -11.71
CA ALA A 156 14.05 -12.63 -11.85
C ALA A 156 13.73 -12.90 -13.33
N ILE A 157 13.54 -11.85 -14.13
CA ILE A 157 13.31 -11.95 -15.57
C ILE A 157 14.52 -12.55 -16.30
N ALA A 158 15.75 -12.17 -15.93
CA ALA A 158 16.95 -12.77 -16.51
C ALA A 158 17.07 -14.27 -16.15
N GLY A 159 16.70 -14.66 -14.92
CA GLY A 159 16.70 -16.06 -14.48
C GLY A 159 15.78 -16.97 -15.30
N LEU A 160 14.69 -16.42 -15.84
CA LEU A 160 13.74 -17.17 -16.69
C LEU A 160 14.35 -17.72 -17.98
N GLU A 161 15.47 -17.17 -18.47
CA GLU A 161 16.16 -17.69 -19.66
C GLU A 161 16.57 -19.16 -19.51
N THR A 162 16.77 -19.60 -18.26
CA THR A 162 17.17 -20.98 -17.93
C THR A 162 16.01 -21.91 -17.56
N GLU A 163 14.76 -21.43 -17.56
CA GLU A 163 13.59 -22.23 -17.20
C GLU A 163 13.22 -23.18 -18.36
N PRO A 164 13.28 -24.51 -18.16
CA PRO A 164 13.03 -25.48 -19.22
C PRO A 164 11.56 -25.66 -19.61
N ASP A 165 10.59 -25.30 -18.75
CA ASP A 165 9.16 -25.38 -19.07
C ASP A 165 8.61 -24.00 -19.49
N PRO A 166 8.31 -23.77 -20.79
CA PRO A 166 7.75 -22.50 -21.26
C PRO A 166 6.42 -22.13 -20.60
N ARG A 167 5.62 -23.11 -20.17
CA ARG A 167 4.37 -22.82 -19.47
C ARG A 167 4.66 -22.29 -18.06
N ARG A 168 5.67 -22.84 -17.39
CA ARG A 168 6.12 -22.35 -16.07
C ARG A 168 6.78 -20.99 -16.19
N GLU A 169 7.63 -20.79 -17.20
CA GLU A 169 8.24 -19.49 -17.50
C GLU A 169 7.17 -18.39 -17.64
N MET A 170 6.12 -18.64 -18.42
CA MET A 170 5.03 -17.69 -18.63
C MET A 170 4.26 -17.37 -17.33
N ARG A 171 4.00 -18.38 -16.48
CA ARG A 171 3.34 -18.18 -15.17
C ARG A 171 4.22 -17.37 -14.21
N LEU A 172 5.51 -17.68 -14.12
CA LEU A 172 6.45 -16.92 -13.29
C LEU A 172 6.58 -15.47 -13.77
N ARG A 173 6.67 -15.25 -15.09
CA ARG A 173 6.72 -13.90 -15.68
C ARG A 173 5.48 -13.07 -15.33
N GLU A 174 4.30 -13.68 -15.33
CA GLU A 174 3.07 -13.04 -14.86
C GLU A 174 3.16 -12.67 -13.38
N LEU A 175 3.58 -13.60 -12.52
CA LEU A 175 3.72 -13.33 -11.08
C LEU A 175 4.73 -12.21 -10.78
N TYR A 176 5.88 -12.20 -11.46
CA TYR A 176 6.87 -11.13 -11.32
C TYR A 176 6.30 -9.76 -11.71
N ARG A 177 5.53 -9.68 -12.80
CA ARG A 177 4.85 -8.44 -13.20
C ARG A 177 3.77 -8.02 -12.19
N ARG A 178 3.04 -8.97 -11.59
CA ARG A 178 2.08 -8.64 -10.51
C ARG A 178 2.79 -8.07 -9.29
N ALA A 179 3.95 -8.61 -8.92
CA ALA A 179 4.78 -8.06 -7.86
C ALA A 179 5.38 -6.69 -8.22
N GLU A 180 5.72 -6.47 -9.50
CA GLU A 180 6.11 -5.14 -10.01
C GLU A 180 4.95 -4.12 -9.89
N HIS A 181 3.71 -4.53 -10.20
CA HIS A 181 2.54 -3.67 -10.00
C HIS A 181 2.33 -3.29 -8.53
N LEU A 182 2.55 -4.23 -7.61
CA LEU A 182 2.52 -3.97 -6.17
C LEU A 182 3.62 -2.99 -5.76
N ALA A 183 4.86 -3.18 -6.23
CA ALA A 183 5.97 -2.26 -5.97
C ALA A 183 5.66 -0.84 -6.47
N LEU A 184 5.07 -0.70 -7.67
CA LEU A 184 4.65 0.59 -8.22
C LEU A 184 3.52 1.24 -7.41
N ALA A 185 2.60 0.46 -6.83
CA ALA A 185 1.57 0.99 -5.95
C ALA A 185 2.18 1.59 -4.66
N VAL A 186 3.12 0.87 -4.03
CA VAL A 186 3.86 1.37 -2.86
C VAL A 186 4.71 2.59 -3.21
N GLN A 187 5.34 2.62 -4.40
CA GLN A 187 6.08 3.79 -4.88
C GLN A 187 5.18 5.03 -5.03
N ARG A 188 3.94 4.86 -5.53
CA ARG A 188 2.99 5.97 -5.65
C ARG A 188 2.58 6.52 -4.29
N LEU A 189 2.35 5.64 -3.30
CA LEU A 189 2.12 6.06 -1.91
C LEU A 189 3.31 6.87 -1.40
N GLY A 190 4.54 6.36 -1.53
CA GLY A 190 5.74 7.06 -1.03
C GLY A 190 5.95 8.44 -1.64
N ARG A 191 5.79 8.57 -2.97
CA ARG A 191 5.85 9.87 -3.65
C ARG A 191 4.76 10.82 -3.16
N ARG A 192 3.57 10.31 -2.87
CA ARG A 192 2.46 11.13 -2.38
C ARG A 192 2.70 11.59 -0.94
N THR A 193 3.17 10.71 -0.06
CA THR A 193 3.56 11.04 1.32
C THR A 193 4.63 12.12 1.33
N TRP A 194 5.68 11.96 0.52
CA TRP A 194 6.74 12.98 0.39
C TRP A 194 6.18 14.33 -0.07
N TYR A 195 5.34 14.33 -1.12
CA TYR A 195 4.75 15.55 -1.67
C TYR A 195 3.80 16.26 -0.70
N ALA A 196 3.03 15.51 0.10
CA ALA A 196 2.11 16.06 1.10
C ALA A 196 2.86 16.90 2.17
N VAL A 197 4.09 16.51 2.50
CA VAL A 197 4.93 17.22 3.48
C VAL A 197 5.64 18.43 2.85
N CYS A 198 6.24 18.25 1.67
CA CYS A 198 7.03 19.31 1.01
C CYS A 198 6.22 20.53 0.57
N LYS A 199 4.90 20.42 0.39
CA LYS A 199 4.05 21.59 0.12
C LYS A 199 3.85 22.49 1.33
N ILE A 200 3.96 21.93 2.53
CA ILE A 200 3.61 22.57 3.80
C ILE A 200 4.86 23.22 4.42
N SER A 201 6.06 22.76 4.01
CA SER A 201 7.38 23.33 4.34
C SER A 201 7.68 24.60 3.54
#